data_AF-A0A8D8CVH5-F1
#
_entry.id   AF-A0A8D8CVH5-F1
#
_cell.length_a   1.000
_cell.length_b   1.000
_cell.length_c   1.000
_cell.angle_alpha   90.00
_cell.angle_beta   90.00
_cell.angle_gamma   90.00
#
_symmetry.space_group_name_H-M   'P 1'
#
loop_
_entity.id
_entity.type
_entity.pdbx_description
1 polymer ?
#
loop_
_entity_poly.entity_id
_entity_poly.type
_entity_poly.pdbx_seq_one_letter_code
_entity_poly.pdbx_strand_id
1 'polypeptide(L)'
;MIKFVPNVVILDYLSETKTISKQIESKAIGNLKRGYQNQLRYRNSDGSFSVFRGRSGGTFLTAFVAQSFKLASKYISIDTNVIDQAYRWLLSKQQPDGRFAEVGSIWSAAIQGGLRSSCFALTAFVLAAILEAGNVRLQNEAKIQKSINYLTFNPPN
;
A
#
# COMPACT_ATOMS: atom_id res chain seq x y z
N MET A 1 -2.87 10.47 -1.65
CA MET A 1 -1.48 9.95 -1.70
C MET A 1 -0.42 10.91 -2.25
N ILE A 2 -0.69 11.71 -3.30
CA ILE A 2 0.29 12.67 -3.87
C ILE A 2 0.85 13.65 -2.83
N LYS A 3 0.04 14.09 -1.87
CA LYS A 3 0.48 14.97 -0.76
C LYS A 3 1.02 14.23 0.47
N PHE A 4 1.12 12.91 0.41
CA PHE A 4 1.55 12.05 1.53
C PHE A 4 2.91 11.43 1.24
N VAL A 5 2.99 10.55 0.22
CA VAL A 5 4.16 9.72 -0.09
C VAL A 5 5.44 10.53 -0.31
N PRO A 6 5.44 11.66 -1.04
CA PRO A 6 6.66 12.44 -1.22
C PRO A 6 7.28 12.93 0.09
N ASN A 7 6.47 13.17 1.14
CA ASN A 7 7.01 13.54 2.45
C ASN A 7 7.71 12.37 3.14
N VAL A 8 7.28 11.11 2.90
CA VAL A 8 8.00 9.93 3.40
C VAL A 8 9.33 9.79 2.67
N VAL A 9 9.31 9.85 1.34
CA VAL A 9 10.50 9.66 0.50
C VAL A 9 11.55 10.75 0.77
N ILE A 10 11.15 12.01 0.94
CA ILE A 10 12.10 13.09 1.25
C ILE A 10 12.68 12.95 2.66
N LEU A 11 11.90 12.46 3.63
CA LEU A 11 12.38 12.17 4.97
C LEU A 11 13.39 11.01 4.94
N ASP A 12 13.09 9.91 4.25
CA ASP A 12 14.02 8.79 4.07
C ASP A 12 15.33 9.28 3.43
N TYR A 13 15.25 9.92 2.25
CA TYR A 13 16.44 10.37 1.51
C TYR A 13 17.33 11.35 2.30
N LEU A 14 16.74 12.39 2.90
CA LEU A 14 17.53 13.41 3.62
C LEU A 14 18.07 12.89 4.96
N SER A 15 17.37 11.94 5.60
CA SER A 15 17.85 11.30 6.82
C SER A 15 19.04 10.39 6.51
N GLU A 16 18.95 9.55 5.47
CA GLU A 16 20.02 8.63 5.06
C GLU A 16 21.28 9.39 4.59
N THR A 17 21.10 10.48 3.84
CA THR A 17 22.21 11.33 3.39
C THR A 17 22.75 12.27 4.49
N LYS A 18 22.13 12.28 5.68
CA LYS A 18 22.47 13.17 6.80
C LYS A 18 22.43 14.66 6.45
N THR A 19 21.58 15.04 5.50
CA THR A 19 21.41 16.43 5.03
C THR A 19 20.10 17.07 5.52
N ILE A 20 19.32 16.35 6.32
CA ILE A 20 18.02 16.84 6.81
C ILE A 20 18.18 18.01 7.79
N SER A 21 17.40 19.07 7.56
CA SER A 21 17.27 20.18 8.50
C SER A 21 16.00 20.03 9.35
N LYS A 22 16.05 20.53 10.60
CA LYS A 22 14.91 20.50 11.53
C LYS A 22 13.64 21.13 10.94
N GLN A 23 13.80 22.18 10.12
CA GLN A 23 12.67 22.87 9.48
C GLN A 23 11.99 21.98 8.43
N ILE A 24 12.78 21.29 7.59
CA ILE A 24 12.25 20.37 6.57
C ILE A 24 11.58 19.18 7.25
N GLU A 25 12.25 18.60 8.24
CA GLU A 25 11.74 17.47 9.01
C GLU A 25 10.38 17.78 9.64
N SER A 26 10.29 18.88 10.40
CA SER A 26 9.06 19.30 11.07
C SER A 26 7.92 19.56 10.07
N LYS A 27 8.22 20.20 8.93
CA LYS A 27 7.24 20.45 7.87
C LYS A 27 6.73 19.15 7.24
N ALA A 28 7.63 18.22 6.92
CA ALA A 28 7.27 16.93 6.33
C ALA A 28 6.46 16.07 7.32
N ILE A 29 6.86 16.00 8.59
CA ILE A 29 6.11 15.30 9.65
C ILE A 29 4.70 15.91 9.82
N GLY A 30 4.58 17.24 9.82
CA GLY A 30 3.28 17.93 9.90
C GLY A 30 2.37 17.61 8.70
N ASN A 31 2.95 17.51 7.50
CA ASN A 31 2.22 17.06 6.31
C ASN A 31 1.79 15.59 6.41
N LEU A 32 2.66 14.70 6.90
CA LEU A 32 2.31 13.29 7.11
C LEU A 32 1.16 13.14 8.09
N LYS A 33 1.19 13.80 9.25
CA LYS A 33 0.09 13.74 10.23
C LYS A 33 -1.25 14.16 9.62
N ARG A 34 -1.29 15.30 8.92
CA ARG A 34 -2.50 15.78 8.23
C ARG A 34 -2.93 14.85 7.10
N GLY A 35 -1.97 14.33 6.33
CA GLY A 35 -2.23 13.44 5.22
C GLY A 35 -2.79 12.09 5.68
N TYR A 36 -2.28 11.53 6.78
CA TYR A 36 -2.79 10.31 7.40
C TYR A 36 -4.27 10.46 7.77
N GLN A 37 -4.61 11.50 8.54
CA GLN A 37 -6.00 11.78 8.92
C GLN A 37 -6.92 11.98 7.71
N ASN A 38 -6.43 12.66 6.67
CA ASN A 38 -7.18 12.83 5.43
C ASN A 38 -7.40 11.52 4.68
N GLN A 39 -6.41 10.62 4.62
CA GLN A 39 -6.54 9.33 3.95
C GLN A 39 -7.52 8.39 4.68
N LEU A 40 -7.59 8.44 6.03
CA LEU A 40 -8.56 7.64 6.79
C LEU A 40 -10.02 7.91 6.41
N ARG A 41 -10.33 9.10 5.88
CA ARG A 41 -11.69 9.44 5.40
C ARG A 41 -12.16 8.59 4.21
N TYR A 42 -11.22 7.95 3.52
CA TYR A 42 -11.45 7.11 2.34
C TYR A 42 -11.37 5.61 2.64
N ARG A 43 -11.14 5.27 3.92
CA ARG A 43 -11.13 3.90 4.41
C ARG A 43 -12.56 3.38 4.55
N ASN A 44 -12.80 2.19 4.05
CA ASN A 44 -14.05 1.47 4.20
C ASN A 44 -14.05 0.60 5.48
N SER A 45 -15.25 0.19 5.92
CA SER A 45 -15.43 -0.66 7.11
C SER A 45 -14.75 -2.03 7.00
N ASP A 46 -14.55 -2.53 5.77
CA ASP A 46 -13.89 -3.81 5.49
C ASP A 46 -12.35 -3.70 5.46
N GLY A 47 -11.79 -2.52 5.74
CA GLY A 47 -10.35 -2.25 5.73
C GLY A 47 -9.79 -1.79 4.39
N SER A 48 -10.59 -1.81 3.32
CA SER A 48 -10.16 -1.36 2.00
C SER A 48 -10.13 0.17 1.86
N PHE A 49 -9.38 0.67 0.88
CA PHE A 49 -9.36 2.09 0.55
C PHE A 49 -10.02 2.35 -0.81
N SER A 50 -10.86 3.36 -0.84
CA SER A 50 -11.60 3.78 -2.02
C SER A 50 -11.16 5.17 -2.49
N VAL A 51 -11.37 5.46 -3.75
CA VAL A 51 -11.05 6.78 -4.32
C VAL A 51 -12.04 7.83 -3.83
N PHE A 52 -13.32 7.45 -3.79
CA PHE A 52 -14.41 8.29 -3.35
C PHE A 52 -15.10 7.59 -2.19
N ARG A 53 -15.48 8.37 -1.18
CA ARG A 53 -16.19 7.89 0.00
C ARG A 53 -17.44 7.12 -0.41
N GLY A 54 -17.68 5.98 0.23
CA GLY A 54 -18.85 5.15 -0.05
C GLY A 54 -18.77 4.29 -1.32
N ARG A 55 -17.61 4.26 -2.01
CA ARG A 55 -17.37 3.32 -3.11
C ARG A 55 -16.61 2.08 -2.65
N SER A 56 -16.70 1.02 -3.44
CA SER A 56 -15.89 -0.19 -3.25
C SER A 56 -14.40 0.13 -3.25
N GLY A 57 -13.63 -0.52 -2.39
CA GLY A 57 -12.18 -0.36 -2.35
C GLY A 57 -11.49 -0.91 -3.60
N GLY A 58 -10.31 -0.36 -3.90
CA GLY A 58 -9.43 -0.81 -4.98
C GLY A 58 -8.29 -1.68 -4.47
N THR A 59 -7.94 -2.74 -5.20
CA THR A 59 -6.81 -3.63 -4.86
C THR A 59 -5.51 -2.84 -4.84
N PHE A 60 -5.18 -2.15 -5.94
CA PHE A 60 -3.96 -1.36 -6.03
C PHE A 60 -3.93 -0.26 -4.97
N LEU A 61 -5.02 0.50 -4.86
CA LEU A 61 -5.08 1.63 -3.93
C LEU A 61 -4.91 1.18 -2.48
N THR A 62 -5.56 0.07 -2.10
CA THR A 62 -5.46 -0.47 -0.74
C THR A 62 -4.03 -0.91 -0.43
N ALA A 63 -3.37 -1.64 -1.35
CA ALA A 63 -1.97 -2.03 -1.19
C ALA A 63 -1.04 -0.82 -1.10
N PHE A 64 -1.22 0.16 -1.98
CA PHE A 64 -0.40 1.37 -2.01
C PHE A 64 -0.54 2.21 -0.74
N VAL A 65 -1.76 2.37 -0.21
CA VAL A 65 -2.00 3.07 1.05
C VAL A 65 -1.39 2.32 2.23
N ALA A 66 -1.60 1.00 2.32
CA ALA A 66 -1.06 0.18 3.41
C ALA A 66 0.47 0.24 3.46
N GLN A 67 1.14 0.08 2.31
CA GLN A 67 2.59 0.18 2.21
C GLN A 67 3.08 1.60 2.57
N SER A 68 2.43 2.63 2.05
CA SER A 68 2.79 4.02 2.36
C SER A 68 2.66 4.34 3.85
N PHE A 69 1.62 3.83 4.51
CA PHE A 69 1.42 3.97 5.96
C PHE A 69 2.48 3.21 6.75
N LYS A 70 2.85 2.00 6.30
CA LYS A 70 3.93 1.23 6.89
C LYS A 70 5.27 1.97 6.81
N LEU A 71 5.60 2.57 5.66
CA LEU A 71 6.82 3.38 5.53
C LEU A 71 6.76 4.64 6.41
N ALA A 72 5.60 5.32 6.45
CA ALA A 72 5.42 6.50 7.29
C ALA A 72 5.50 6.23 8.80
N SER A 73 5.33 4.97 9.24
CA SER A 73 5.38 4.61 10.67
C SER A 73 6.76 4.83 11.29
N LYS A 74 7.81 5.03 10.48
CA LYS A 74 9.13 5.47 10.95
C LYS A 74 9.13 6.88 11.55
N TYR A 75 8.22 7.75 11.07
CA TYR A 75 8.23 9.19 11.35
C TYR A 75 7.01 9.68 12.13
N ILE A 76 5.88 8.99 12.01
CA ILE A 76 4.63 9.34 12.69
C ILE A 76 3.98 8.10 13.29
N SER A 77 3.20 8.29 14.34
CA SER A 77 2.35 7.22 14.87
C SER A 77 1.24 6.89 13.86
N ILE A 78 1.15 5.63 13.49
CA ILE A 78 0.11 5.06 12.62
C ILE A 78 -0.52 3.90 13.40
N ASP A 79 -1.84 3.84 13.42
CA ASP A 79 -2.56 2.69 13.96
C ASP A 79 -2.26 1.44 13.11
N THR A 80 -1.58 0.46 13.71
CA THR A 80 -1.21 -0.80 13.06
C THR A 80 -2.44 -1.60 12.64
N ASN A 81 -3.57 -1.46 13.33
CA ASN A 81 -4.81 -2.14 12.99
C ASN A 81 -5.37 -1.67 11.64
N VAL A 82 -5.15 -0.39 11.28
CA VAL A 82 -5.53 0.14 9.96
C VAL A 82 -4.76 -0.56 8.85
N ILE A 83 -3.45 -0.76 9.04
CA ILE A 83 -2.57 -1.43 8.09
C ILE A 83 -2.93 -2.93 8.01
N ASP A 84 -3.07 -3.60 9.15
CA ASP A 84 -3.35 -5.04 9.21
C ASP A 84 -4.70 -5.38 8.56
N GLN A 85 -5.75 -4.59 8.81
CA GLN A 85 -7.04 -4.79 8.16
C GLN A 85 -6.97 -4.61 6.64
N ALA A 86 -6.18 -3.65 6.15
CA ALA A 86 -5.96 -3.48 4.71
C ALA A 86 -5.27 -4.70 4.10
N TYR A 87 -4.24 -5.26 4.74
CA TYR A 87 -3.56 -6.47 4.27
C TYR A 87 -4.45 -7.72 4.35
N ARG A 88 -5.24 -7.89 5.42
CA ARG A 88 -6.22 -8.99 5.50
C ARG A 88 -7.28 -8.88 4.40
N TRP A 89 -7.76 -7.67 4.12
CA TRP A 89 -8.68 -7.44 3.01
C TRP A 89 -8.03 -7.82 1.67
N LEU A 90 -6.79 -7.39 1.41
CA LEU A 90 -6.06 -7.78 0.18
C LEU A 90 -5.97 -9.30 0.05
N LEU A 91 -5.54 -10.01 1.09
CA LEU A 91 -5.45 -11.47 1.12
C LEU A 91 -6.80 -12.17 0.90
N SER A 92 -7.93 -11.50 1.16
CA SER A 92 -9.27 -12.01 0.83
C SER A 92 -9.62 -11.88 -0.67
N LYS A 93 -8.90 -11.05 -1.41
CA LYS A 93 -9.09 -10.82 -2.86
C LYS A 93 -8.14 -11.64 -3.74
N GLN A 94 -7.25 -12.43 -3.12
CA GLN A 94 -6.39 -13.36 -3.84
C GLN A 94 -7.23 -14.41 -4.56
N GLN A 95 -6.90 -14.66 -5.83
CA GLN A 95 -7.55 -15.69 -6.63
C GLN A 95 -7.00 -17.10 -6.29
N PRO A 96 -7.71 -18.18 -6.65
CA PRO A 96 -7.27 -19.55 -6.34
C PRO A 96 -5.88 -19.92 -6.85
N ASP A 97 -5.50 -19.35 -8.01
CA ASP A 97 -4.20 -19.50 -8.68
C ASP A 97 -3.09 -18.63 -8.07
N GLY A 98 -3.40 -17.79 -7.07
CA GLY A 98 -2.44 -16.96 -6.35
C GLY A 98 -2.35 -15.51 -6.83
N ARG A 99 -2.99 -15.15 -7.95
CA ARG A 99 -2.91 -13.78 -8.49
C ARG A 99 -3.83 -12.79 -7.77
N PHE A 100 -3.51 -11.51 -7.92
CA PHE A 100 -4.39 -10.40 -7.57
C PHE A 100 -4.91 -9.72 -8.83
N ALA A 101 -6.22 -9.45 -8.85
CA ALA A 101 -6.88 -8.65 -9.87
C ALA A 101 -7.36 -7.33 -9.28
N GLU A 102 -7.45 -6.29 -10.10
CA GLU A 102 -8.02 -5.01 -9.69
C GLU A 102 -9.53 -5.17 -9.48
N VAL A 103 -10.03 -4.66 -8.36
CA VAL A 103 -11.47 -4.57 -8.07
C VAL A 103 -11.87 -3.11 -7.84
N GLY A 104 -13.13 -2.78 -8.08
CA GLY A 104 -13.64 -1.41 -7.88
C GLY A 104 -13.27 -0.41 -8.99
N SER A 105 -13.50 0.88 -8.73
CA SER A 105 -13.31 1.93 -9.74
C SER A 105 -11.83 2.29 -9.92
N ILE A 106 -11.30 2.04 -11.12
CA ILE A 106 -9.98 2.49 -11.59
C ILE A 106 -10.03 4.00 -11.81
N TRP A 107 -9.45 4.80 -10.90
CA TRP A 107 -9.62 6.25 -10.96
C TRP A 107 -8.52 7.03 -11.68
N SER A 108 -7.29 6.51 -11.77
CA SER A 108 -6.25 7.23 -12.51
C SER A 108 -5.12 6.33 -13.01
N ALA A 109 -4.98 6.26 -14.33
CA ALA A 109 -3.83 5.64 -14.99
C ALA A 109 -2.50 6.30 -14.61
N ALA A 110 -2.51 7.58 -14.22
CA ALA A 110 -1.30 8.30 -13.82
C ALA A 110 -0.71 7.82 -12.49
N ILE A 111 -1.53 7.24 -11.60
CA ILE A 111 -1.08 6.71 -10.31
C ILE A 111 -0.79 5.21 -10.39
N GLN A 112 -1.58 4.47 -11.16
CA GLN A 112 -1.35 3.03 -11.39
C GLN A 112 -0.21 2.75 -12.37
N GLY A 113 0.13 3.68 -13.27
CA GLY A 113 1.13 3.46 -14.31
C GLY A 113 0.81 2.22 -15.16
N GLY A 114 1.85 1.43 -15.49
CA GLY A 114 1.72 0.18 -16.25
C GLY A 114 1.05 -0.98 -15.51
N LEU A 115 0.73 -0.85 -14.21
CA LEU A 115 0.10 -1.91 -13.41
C LEU A 115 -1.33 -2.23 -13.87
N ARG A 116 -1.94 -1.31 -14.63
CA ARG A 116 -3.33 -1.39 -15.08
C ARG A 116 -3.59 -2.55 -16.06
N SER A 117 -2.58 -3.01 -16.77
CA SER A 117 -2.75 -3.97 -17.88
C SER A 117 -2.23 -5.38 -17.56
N SER A 118 -1.69 -5.60 -16.34
CA SER A 118 -1.00 -6.84 -16.02
C SER A 118 -1.35 -7.34 -14.62
N CYS A 119 -2.06 -8.47 -14.56
CA CYS A 119 -2.27 -9.22 -13.32
C CYS A 119 -0.93 -9.60 -12.67
N PHE A 120 0.12 -9.84 -13.47
CA PHE A 120 1.46 -10.12 -12.96
C PHE A 120 2.01 -8.94 -12.16
N ALA A 121 2.00 -7.74 -12.74
CA ALA A 121 2.58 -6.57 -12.11
C ALA A 121 1.80 -6.14 -10.86
N LEU A 122 0.46 -6.20 -10.89
CA LEU A 122 -0.36 -5.98 -9.71
C LEU A 122 -0.09 -7.04 -8.63
N THR A 123 0.04 -8.31 -9.00
CA THR A 123 0.36 -9.39 -8.05
C THR A 123 1.71 -9.17 -7.39
N ALA A 124 2.74 -8.82 -8.16
CA ALA A 124 4.06 -8.51 -7.63
C ALA A 124 4.02 -7.32 -6.67
N PHE A 125 3.30 -6.25 -7.02
CA PHE A 125 3.16 -5.08 -6.17
C PHE A 125 2.45 -5.39 -4.84
N VAL A 126 1.32 -6.10 -4.89
CA VAL A 126 0.56 -6.49 -3.69
C VAL A 126 1.38 -7.45 -2.83
N LEU A 127 2.08 -8.41 -3.44
CA LEU A 127 2.95 -9.34 -2.74
C LEU A 127 4.08 -8.61 -2.00
N ALA A 128 4.76 -7.66 -2.65
CA ALA A 128 5.82 -6.86 -2.02
C ALA A 128 5.30 -6.13 -0.78
N ALA A 129 4.11 -5.52 -0.87
CA ALA A 129 3.50 -4.86 0.29
C ALA A 129 3.14 -5.84 1.42
N ILE A 130 2.60 -7.03 1.11
CA ILE A 130 2.27 -8.06 2.10
C ILE A 130 3.52 -8.64 2.78
N LEU A 131 4.65 -8.72 2.08
CA LEU A 131 5.91 -9.18 2.67
C LEU A 131 6.43 -8.25 3.78
N GLU A 132 6.01 -6.98 3.78
CA GLU A 132 6.33 -6.00 4.83
C GLU A 132 5.30 -6.00 5.99
N ALA A 133 4.27 -6.86 5.93
CA ALA A 133 3.11 -6.84 6.83
C ALA A 133 3.29 -7.53 8.20
N GLY A 134 4.53 -7.85 8.61
CA GLY A 134 4.84 -8.42 9.93
C GLY A 134 3.98 -9.64 10.29
N ASN A 135 3.13 -9.53 11.32
CA ASN A 135 2.27 -10.64 11.78
C ASN A 135 1.28 -11.14 10.73
N VAL A 136 0.73 -10.26 9.89
CA VAL A 136 -0.19 -10.68 8.82
C VAL A 136 0.52 -11.60 7.83
N ARG A 137 1.80 -11.35 7.55
CA ARG A 137 2.64 -12.21 6.71
C ARG A 137 2.76 -13.61 7.31
N LEU A 138 3.16 -13.69 8.58
CA LEU A 138 3.41 -14.95 9.30
C LEU A 138 2.16 -15.84 9.37
N GLN A 139 0.98 -15.23 9.49
CA GLN A 139 -0.29 -15.97 9.57
C GLN A 139 -0.79 -16.48 8.20
N ASN A 140 -0.17 -16.05 7.09
CA ASN A 140 -0.69 -16.28 5.73
C ASN A 140 0.38 -16.83 4.77
N GLU A 141 1.36 -17.57 5.27
CA GLU A 141 2.48 -18.12 4.48
C GLU A 141 2.02 -18.93 3.26
N ALA A 142 0.98 -19.77 3.42
CA ALA A 142 0.44 -20.55 2.30
C ALA A 142 -0.12 -19.66 1.16
N LYS A 143 -0.76 -18.53 1.50
CA LYS A 143 -1.25 -17.57 0.50
C LYS A 143 -0.10 -16.83 -0.17
N ILE A 144 0.93 -16.47 0.58
CA ILE A 144 2.14 -15.84 0.05
C ILE A 144 2.83 -16.78 -0.94
N GLN A 145 2.97 -18.06 -0.59
CA GLN A 145 3.59 -19.05 -1.45
C GLN A 145 2.83 -19.24 -2.77
N LYS A 146 1.49 -19.17 -2.75
CA LYS A 146 0.69 -19.18 -3.99
C LYS A 146 1.00 -18.00 -4.90
N SER A 147 1.11 -16.79 -4.35
CA SER A 147 1.51 -15.61 -5.14
C SER A 147 2.92 -15.75 -5.71
N ILE A 148 3.86 -16.27 -4.92
CA ILE A 148 5.24 -16.52 -5.39
C ILE A 148 5.21 -17.51 -6.56
N ASN A 149 4.53 -18.64 -6.41
CA ASN A 149 4.40 -19.65 -7.46
C ASN A 149 3.78 -19.05 -8.73
N TYR A 150 2.71 -18.25 -8.59
CA TYR A 150 2.10 -17.56 -9.72
C TYR A 150 3.11 -16.70 -10.49
N LEU A 151 3.89 -15.88 -9.79
CA LEU A 151 4.91 -15.02 -10.40
C LEU A 151 6.09 -15.80 -10.99
N THR A 152 6.47 -16.94 -10.40
CA THR A 152 7.54 -17.79 -10.94
C THR A 152 7.14 -18.49 -12.24
N PHE A 153 5.89 -18.97 -12.32
CA PHE A 153 5.43 -19.78 -13.46
C PHE A 153 4.71 -18.98 -14.56
N ASN A 154 4.47 -17.68 -14.37
CA ASN A 154 3.81 -16.81 -15.36
C ASN A 154 4.61 -15.52 -15.60
N PRO A 155 5.91 -15.57 -15.96
CA PRO A 155 6.70 -14.38 -16.19
C PRO A 155 6.09 -13.52 -17.32
N PRO A 156 6.25 -12.18 -17.28
CA PRO A 156 5.81 -11.32 -18.37
C PRO A 156 6.63 -11.60 -19.63
N ASN A 157 5.95 -11.61 -20.80
CA ASN A 157 6.59 -11.71 -22.12
C ASN A 157 7.42 -10.47 -22.45
#